data_AF-A0A5C6M3D8-F1
#
_entry.id   AF-A0A5C6M3D8-F1
#
_cell.length_a   1.000
_cell.length_b   1.000
_cell.length_c   1.000
_cell.angle_alpha   90.00
_cell.angle_beta   90.00
_cell.angle_gamma   90.00
#
_symmetry.space_group_name_H-M   'P 1'
#
loop_
_entity.id
_entity.type
_entity.pdbx_description
1 polymer ?
#
loop_
_entity_poly.entity_id
_entity_poly.type
_entity_poly.pdbx_seq_one_letter_code
_entity_poly.pdbx_strand_id
1 'polypeptide(L)'
;MKKKMPSAPEPINLLQDVHSRMINLPIYFRERVCEECSWSIPTFYRKMRTAIRPGSLNSEKITPSLSNAEKEKIIAVLDEVFEGFWEYCGKYRKKPAKD
;
A
#
# COMPACT_ATOMS: atom_id res chain seq x y z
N MET A 1 -40.56 24.36 2.70
CA MET A 1 -39.25 23.68 2.74
C MET A 1 -39.35 22.39 1.94
N LYS A 2 -38.71 22.28 0.77
CA LYS A 2 -38.79 21.06 -0.05
C LYS A 2 -37.79 20.03 0.49
N LYS A 3 -38.29 18.89 0.97
CA LYS A 3 -37.49 17.73 1.36
C LYS A 3 -36.73 17.23 0.13
N LYS A 4 -35.40 17.28 0.13
CA LYS A 4 -34.59 16.61 -0.91
C LYS A 4 -34.79 15.11 -0.76
N MET A 5 -35.35 14.47 -1.79
CA MET A 5 -35.39 13.01 -1.88
C MET A 5 -33.95 12.48 -1.87
N PRO A 6 -33.70 11.27 -1.34
CA PRO A 6 -32.40 10.62 -1.50
C PRO A 6 -32.14 10.43 -2.99
N SER A 7 -31.11 11.10 -3.51
CA SER A 7 -30.64 10.84 -4.87
C SER A 7 -30.20 9.39 -4.94
N ALA A 8 -30.63 8.66 -5.97
CA ALA A 8 -30.14 7.32 -6.26
C ALA A 8 -28.61 7.33 -6.24
N PRO A 9 -27.94 6.30 -5.66
CA PRO A 9 -26.49 6.25 -5.65
C PRO A 9 -25.99 6.31 -7.10
N GLU A 10 -25.12 7.28 -7.39
CA GLU A 10 -24.54 7.40 -8.72
C GLU A 10 -23.84 6.08 -9.10
N PRO A 11 -23.94 5.66 -10.37
CA PRO A 11 -23.27 4.46 -10.84
C PRO A 11 -21.76 4.62 -10.63
N ILE A 12 -21.18 3.72 -9.82
CA ILE A 12 -19.75 3.76 -9.51
C ILE A 12 -18.95 3.33 -10.73
N ASN A 13 -18.05 4.20 -11.22
CA ASN A 13 -17.05 3.81 -12.19
C ASN A 13 -16.02 2.88 -11.53
N LEU A 14 -16.21 1.57 -11.69
CA LEU A 14 -15.38 0.54 -11.08
C LEU A 14 -13.89 0.72 -11.39
N LEU A 15 -13.56 1.03 -12.65
CA LEU A 15 -12.18 1.21 -13.09
C LEU A 15 -11.54 2.39 -12.35
N GLN A 16 -12.23 3.53 -12.31
CA GLN A 16 -11.76 4.71 -11.60
C GLN A 16 -11.57 4.42 -10.11
N ASP A 17 -12.56 3.82 -9.45
CA ASP A 17 -12.51 3.59 -8.00
C ASP A 17 -11.37 2.64 -7.59
N VAL A 18 -11.24 1.51 -8.28
CA VAL A 18 -10.18 0.53 -8.00
C VAL A 18 -8.81 1.13 -8.33
N HIS A 19 -8.65 1.78 -9.48
CA HIS A 19 -7.39 2.42 -9.88
C HIS A 19 -6.96 3.50 -8.89
N SER A 20 -7.89 4.39 -8.48
CA SER A 20 -7.63 5.43 -7.47
C SER A 20 -7.18 4.82 -6.15
N ARG A 21 -7.68 3.65 -5.75
CA ARG A 21 -7.21 2.99 -4.53
C ARG A 21 -5.83 2.35 -4.70
N MET A 22 -5.58 1.73 -5.86
CA MET A 22 -4.29 1.11 -6.19
C MET A 22 -3.13 2.12 -6.18
N ILE A 23 -3.33 3.32 -6.74
CA ILE A 23 -2.28 4.37 -6.73
C ILE A 23 -1.97 4.89 -5.31
N ASN A 24 -2.95 4.80 -4.40
CA ASN A 24 -2.78 5.22 -3.01
C ASN A 24 -2.18 4.11 -2.13
N LEU A 25 -2.25 2.85 -2.57
CA LEU A 25 -1.78 1.70 -1.80
C LEU A 25 -0.28 1.80 -1.42
N PRO A 26 0.64 2.20 -2.33
CA PRO A 26 2.04 2.45 -1.96
C PRO A 26 2.22 3.61 -0.97
N ILE A 27 1.33 4.60 -1.00
CA ILE A 27 1.38 5.76 -0.09
C ILE A 27 1.04 5.31 1.32
N TYR A 28 -0.06 4.57 1.48
CA TYR A 28 -0.46 4.00 2.77
C TYR A 28 0.58 3.03 3.32
N PHE A 29 1.12 2.15 2.47
CA PHE A 29 2.20 1.24 2.86
C PHE A 29 3.42 2.00 3.41
N ARG A 30 3.89 3.02 2.69
CA ARG A 30 5.02 3.85 3.13
C ARG A 30 4.74 4.51 4.48
N GLU A 31 3.56 5.09 4.65
CA GLU A 31 3.17 5.81 5.88
C GLU A 31 3.13 4.86 7.07
N ARG A 32 2.49 3.69 6.93
CA ARG A 32 2.43 2.68 7.99
C ARG A 32 3.80 2.09 8.31
N VAL A 33 4.67 1.82 7.31
CA VAL A 33 6.05 1.39 7.58
C VAL A 33 6.84 2.47 8.32
N CYS A 34 6.67 3.74 7.96
CA CYS A 34 7.32 4.85 8.65
C CYS A 34 6.88 4.93 10.12
N GLU A 35 5.59 4.75 10.39
CA GLU A 35 5.02 4.73 11.72
C GLU A 35 5.55 3.56 12.56
N GLU A 36 5.40 2.32 12.07
CA GLU A 36 5.77 1.11 12.81
C GLU A 36 7.27 0.98 13.04
N CYS A 37 8.10 1.44 12.10
CA CYS A 37 9.56 1.41 12.22
C CYS A 37 10.15 2.72 12.79
N SER A 38 9.32 3.70 13.16
CA SER A 38 9.76 5.03 13.61
C SER A 38 10.73 5.71 12.63
N TRP A 39 10.48 5.56 11.34
CA TRP A 39 11.28 6.17 10.28
C TRP A 39 10.65 7.48 9.80
N SER A 40 11.51 8.42 9.41
CA SER A 40 11.09 9.53 8.58
C SER A 40 10.97 9.11 7.11
N ILE A 41 10.19 9.84 6.31
CA ILE A 41 10.08 9.60 4.85
C ILE A 41 11.46 9.53 4.16
N PRO A 42 12.42 10.43 4.44
CA PRO A 42 13.77 10.31 3.89
C PRO A 42 14.48 9.01 4.28
N THR A 43 14.24 8.50 5.50
CA THR A 43 14.84 7.25 6.00
C THR A 43 14.27 6.05 5.28
N PHE A 44 12.96 6.01 5.07
CA PHE A 44 12.30 4.99 4.24
C PHE A 44 12.96 4.91 2.86
N TYR A 45 13.06 6.04 2.15
CA TYR A 45 13.67 6.03 0.81
C TYR A 45 15.17 5.73 0.83
N ARG A 46 15.91 6.12 1.87
CA ARG A 46 17.32 5.71 2.03
C ARG A 46 17.46 4.19 2.17
N LYS A 47 16.63 3.56 3.01
CA LYS A 47 16.65 2.10 3.24
C LYS A 47 16.11 1.30 2.05
N MET A 48 15.16 1.85 1.29
CA MET A 48 14.63 1.22 0.08
C MET A 48 15.65 1.18 -1.06
N ARG A 49 16.52 2.19 -1.18
CA ARG A 49 17.51 2.23 -2.26
C ARG A 49 18.62 1.22 -2.02
N THR A 50 18.87 0.38 -3.02
CA THR A 50 20.15 -0.33 -3.13
C THR A 50 21.22 0.66 -3.53
N ALA A 51 22.29 0.80 -2.73
CA ALA A 51 23.43 1.63 -3.09
C ALA A 51 24.45 0.80 -3.90
N ILE A 52 25.05 1.41 -4.92
CA ILE A 52 26.18 0.84 -5.65
C ILE A 52 27.46 1.48 -5.08
N ARG A 53 28.45 0.69 -4.66
CA ARG A 53 29.76 1.23 -4.26
C ARG A 53 30.47 1.83 -5.48
N PRO A 54 30.82 3.13 -5.48
CA PRO A 54 31.71 3.68 -6.50
C PRO A 54 33.09 3.03 -6.37
N GLY A 55 33.60 2.41 -7.44
CA GLY A 55 34.95 1.85 -7.50
C GLY A 55 35.09 0.33 -7.32
N SER A 56 33.99 -0.42 -7.18
CA SER A 56 34.07 -1.89 -7.25
C SER A 56 34.02 -2.35 -8.71
N LEU A 57 35.07 -3.04 -9.17
CA LEU A 57 35.16 -3.62 -10.53
C LEU A 57 33.98 -4.56 -10.87
N ASN A 58 33.36 -5.12 -9.83
CA ASN A 58 32.11 -5.87 -9.89
C ASN A 58 31.10 -5.10 -9.03
N SER A 59 30.05 -4.53 -9.63
CA SER A 59 29.04 -3.67 -8.99
C SER A 59 28.39 -4.31 -7.75
N GLU A 60 29.05 -4.21 -6.60
CA GLU A 60 28.59 -4.85 -5.37
C GLU A 60 27.47 -3.98 -4.79
N LYS A 61 26.25 -4.50 -4.88
CA LYS A 61 25.02 -3.88 -4.38
C LYS A 61 25.08 -3.86 -2.85
N ILE A 62 25.31 -2.71 -2.23
CA ILE A 62 25.06 -2.54 -0.80
C ILE A 62 23.54 -2.38 -0.64
N THR A 63 22.92 -3.40 -0.07
CA THR A 63 21.56 -3.26 0.44
C THR A 63 21.65 -2.68 1.86
N PRO A 64 20.96 -1.58 2.18
CA PRO A 64 20.88 -1.07 3.55
C PRO A 64 20.46 -2.19 4.51
N SER A 65 21.11 -2.31 5.66
CA SER A 65 20.74 -3.34 6.62
C SER A 65 19.36 -3.01 7.21
N LEU A 66 18.45 -3.98 7.04
CA LEU A 66 17.20 -4.04 7.78
C LEU A 66 17.39 -5.01 8.94
N SER A 67 17.05 -4.58 10.15
CA SER A 67 17.00 -5.49 11.30
C SER A 67 15.89 -6.53 11.10
N ASN A 68 15.95 -7.65 11.84
CA ASN A 68 14.89 -8.66 11.73
C ASN A 68 13.53 -8.12 12.16
N ALA A 69 13.48 -7.29 13.21
CA ALA A 69 12.26 -6.61 13.64
C ALA A 69 11.71 -5.68 12.54
N GLU A 70 12.56 -4.91 11.86
CA GLU A 70 12.14 -4.07 10.74
C GLU A 70 11.56 -4.91 9.59
N LYS A 71 12.16 -6.06 9.26
CA LYS A 71 11.65 -6.96 8.22
C LYS A 71 10.28 -7.53 8.58
N GLU A 72 10.12 -8.00 9.82
CA GLU A 72 8.84 -8.52 10.32
C GLU A 72 7.75 -7.45 10.24
N LYS A 73 8.05 -6.23 10.68
CA LYS A 73 7.12 -5.09 10.59
C LYS A 73 6.77 -4.72 9.16
N ILE A 74 7.73 -4.73 8.23
CA ILE A 74 7.48 -4.46 6.82
C ILE A 74 6.47 -5.46 6.23
N ILE A 75 6.63 -6.76 6.52
CA ILE A 75 5.70 -7.79 6.03
C ILE A 75 4.33 -7.66 6.71
N ALA A 76 4.28 -7.45 8.03
CA ALA A 76 3.01 -7.27 8.74
C ALA A 76 2.21 -6.09 8.19
N VAL A 77 2.87 -4.96 7.89
CA VAL A 77 2.23 -3.79 7.28
C VAL A 77 1.78 -4.08 5.85
N LEU A 78 2.55 -4.86 5.09
CA LEU A 78 2.16 -5.28 3.74
C LEU A 78 0.83 -6.04 3.78
N ASP A 79 0.74 -7.05 4.66
CA ASP A 79 -0.44 -7.88 4.82
C ASP A 79 -1.66 -7.04 5.23
N GLU A 80 -1.50 -6.16 6.23
CA GLU A 80 -2.54 -5.21 6.68
C GLU A 80 -3.10 -4.37 5.52
N VAL A 81 -2.21 -3.76 4.73
CA VAL A 81 -2.60 -2.87 3.62
C VAL A 81 -3.31 -3.64 2.51
N PHE A 82 -2.83 -4.84 2.18
CA PHE A 82 -3.45 -5.68 1.16
C PHE A 82 -4.79 -6.24 1.62
N GLU A 83 -4.92 -6.64 2.88
CA GLU A 83 -6.19 -7.10 3.47
C GLU A 83 -7.24 -5.99 3.39
N GLY A 84 -6.95 -4.78 3.85
CA GLY A 84 -7.88 -3.65 3.77
C GLY A 84 -8.26 -3.26 2.33
N PHE A 85 -7.32 -3.37 1.38
CA PHE A 85 -7.63 -3.20 -0.05
C PHE A 85 -8.55 -4.33 -0.57
N TRP A 86 -8.26 -5.56 -0.18
CA TRP A 86 -9.02 -6.73 -0.60
C TRP A 86 -10.45 -6.71 -0.07
N GLU A 87 -10.63 -6.41 1.21
CA GLU A 87 -11.93 -6.25 1.87
C GLU A 87 -12.79 -5.20 1.16
N TYR A 88 -12.22 -4.04 0.87
CA TYR A 88 -12.92 -3.00 0.12
C TYR A 88 -13.38 -3.45 -1.25
N CYS A 89 -12.51 -4.15 -2.00
CA CYS A 89 -12.86 -4.70 -3.30
C CYS A 89 -13.95 -5.77 -3.20
N GLY A 90 -14.23 -6.30 -2.00
CA GLY A 90 -15.32 -7.23 -1.73
C GLY A 90 -16.68 -6.72 -2.20
N LYS A 91 -16.94 -5.40 -2.18
CA LYS A 91 -18.20 -4.81 -2.67
C LYS A 91 -18.44 -5.02 -4.18
N TYR A 92 -17.38 -5.34 -4.93
CA TYR A 92 -17.44 -5.62 -6.37
C TYR A 92 -17.43 -7.11 -6.71
N ARG A 93 -17.08 -7.97 -5.75
CA ARG A 93 -17.09 -9.42 -5.96
C ARG A 93 -18.53 -9.90 -5.92
N LYS A 94 -18.98 -10.55 -7.00
CA LYS A 94 -20.27 -11.24 -7.00
C LYS A 94 -20.20 -12.33 -5.92
N LYS A 95 -21.16 -12.35 -5.00
CA LYS A 95 -21.37 -13.54 -4.17
C LYS A 95 -21.71 -14.69 -5.12
N PRO A 96 -21.14 -15.89 -4.96
CA PRO A 96 -21.57 -17.03 -5.74
C PRO A 96 -23.10 -17.17 -5.56
N ALA A 97 -23.82 -17.33 -6.67
CA ALA A 97 -25.21 -17.72 -6.60
C ALA A 97 -25.24 -19.04 -5.81
N LYS A 98 -26.11 -19.13 -4.80
CA LYS A 98 -26.40 -20.42 -4.20
C LYS A 98 -27.09 -21.24 -5.28
N ASP A 99 -26.38 -22.23 -5.81
CA ASP A 99 -26.99 -23.34 -6.55
C ASP A 99 -27.80 -24.22 -5.59
#